data_AF-A0A256WL66-F1
#
_entry.id   AF-A0A256WL66-F1
#
_cell.length_a   1.000
_cell.length_b   1.000
_cell.length_c   1.000
_cell.angle_alpha   90.00
_cell.angle_beta   90.00
_cell.angle_gamma   90.00
#
_symmetry.space_group_name_H-M   'P 1'
#
loop_
_entity.id
_entity.type
_entity.pdbx_description
1 polymer ?
#
loop_
_entity_poly.entity_id
_entity_poly.type
_entity_poly.pdbx_seq_one_letter_code
_entity_poly.pdbx_strand_id
1 'polypeptide(L)'
;MPIVEFSNLNKYGNIRTRRFWKEKSNLSINPSGFGPFISYRLFKYDYEGILPPSLLNIGGKRYIVPSWQEVLPETRLEDINWKKPKIKKQVKQKPIIETNVSGSGLGEYTTKYYPESGKFHCTCPGYWRSGGNCKHVKAMREKLGEAK
;
A
#
# COMPACT_ATOMS: atom_id res chain seq x y z
N MET A 1 -20.61 8.57 -13.87
CA MET A 1 -21.33 9.88 -13.93
C MET A 1 -20.50 10.86 -13.14
N PRO A 2 -20.07 12.00 -13.71
CA PRO A 2 -18.91 12.69 -13.16
C PRO A 2 -19.27 13.81 -12.18
N ILE A 3 -18.43 13.96 -11.17
CA ILE A 3 -18.36 15.18 -10.36
C ILE A 3 -17.62 16.23 -11.15
N VAL A 4 -18.15 17.44 -11.11
CA VAL A 4 -17.59 18.58 -11.82
C VAL A 4 -16.97 19.54 -10.82
N GLU A 5 -15.79 20.05 -11.16
CA GLU A 5 -15.22 21.23 -10.51
C GLU A 5 -15.30 22.42 -11.46
N PHE A 6 -16.03 23.44 -11.02
CA PHE A 6 -16.18 24.72 -11.70
C PHE A 6 -15.42 25.78 -10.92
N SER A 7 -14.54 26.51 -11.61
CA SER A 7 -13.73 27.56 -11.02
C SER A 7 -13.90 28.87 -11.77
N ASN A 8 -14.06 29.98 -11.07
CA ASN A 8 -14.14 31.30 -11.68
C ASN A 8 -13.45 32.37 -10.81
N LEU A 9 -13.14 33.52 -11.39
CA LEU A 9 -12.59 34.65 -10.64
C LEU A 9 -13.71 35.45 -9.97
N ASN A 10 -13.49 35.85 -8.72
CA ASN A 10 -14.35 36.81 -8.04
C ASN A 10 -14.03 38.24 -8.48
N LYS A 11 -14.86 39.23 -8.09
CA LYS A 11 -14.62 40.67 -8.32
C LYS A 11 -13.23 41.14 -7.86
N TYR A 12 -12.64 40.48 -6.86
CA TYR A 12 -11.33 40.80 -6.30
C TYR A 12 -10.16 40.01 -6.94
N GLY A 13 -10.39 39.25 -8.02
CA GLY A 13 -9.34 38.45 -8.67
C GLY A 13 -8.97 37.14 -7.97
N ASN A 14 -9.67 36.75 -6.90
CA ASN A 14 -9.46 35.47 -6.23
C ASN A 14 -10.24 34.34 -6.91
N ILE A 15 -9.63 33.15 -7.05
CA ILE A 15 -10.27 31.96 -7.62
C ILE A 15 -11.27 31.39 -6.61
N ARG A 16 -12.50 31.17 -7.06
CA ARG A 16 -13.54 30.45 -6.32
C ARG A 16 -13.82 29.13 -7.02
N THR A 17 -13.75 28.03 -6.28
CA THR A 17 -14.04 26.69 -6.79
C THR A 17 -15.33 26.17 -6.16
N ARG A 18 -16.15 25.52 -6.97
CA ARG A 18 -17.38 24.84 -6.54
C ARG A 18 -17.43 23.46 -7.16
N ARG A 19 -17.84 22.48 -6.36
CA ARG A 19 -18.02 21.10 -6.79
C ARG A 19 -19.49 20.74 -6.72
N PHE A 20 -20.00 20.13 -7.78
CA PHE A 20 -21.38 19.67 -7.83
C PHE A 20 -21.49 18.46 -8.75
N TRP A 21 -22.56 17.70 -8.56
CA TRP A 21 -22.87 16.54 -9.39
C TRP A 21 -23.63 16.97 -10.64
N LYS A 22 -23.36 16.30 -11.75
CA LYS A 22 -24.09 16.52 -13.00
C LYS A 22 -24.21 15.21 -13.77
N GLU A 23 -25.38 15.00 -14.38
CA GLU A 23 -25.63 13.82 -15.22
C GLU A 23 -24.71 13.76 -16.45
N LYS A 24 -24.48 14.91 -17.09
CA LYS A 24 -23.69 15.04 -18.32
C LYS A 24 -22.45 15.89 -18.08
N SER A 25 -21.34 15.52 -18.71
CA SER A 25 -20.08 16.26 -18.67
C SER A 25 -20.10 17.58 -19.42
N ASN A 26 -21.12 17.87 -20.24
CA ASN A 26 -21.17 19.08 -21.03
C ASN A 26 -21.55 20.29 -20.17
N LEU A 27 -20.87 21.42 -20.34
CA LEU A 27 -21.22 22.69 -19.72
C LEU A 27 -21.84 23.62 -20.77
N SER A 28 -23.05 24.10 -20.49
CA SER A 28 -23.62 25.27 -21.15
C SER A 28 -23.81 26.32 -20.07
N ILE A 29 -23.16 27.47 -20.20
CA ILE A 29 -23.25 28.56 -19.22
C ILE A 29 -23.19 29.89 -19.95
N ASN A 30 -23.92 30.88 -19.43
CA ASN A 30 -23.75 32.27 -19.84
C ASN A 30 -22.53 32.85 -19.11
N PRO A 31 -21.48 33.29 -19.81
CA PRO A 31 -20.26 33.80 -19.18
C PRO A 31 -20.43 35.16 -18.48
N SER A 32 -21.58 35.83 -18.64
CA SER A 32 -21.82 37.14 -18.00
C SER A 32 -21.73 37.04 -16.47
N GLY A 33 -20.84 37.84 -15.87
CA GLY A 33 -20.71 37.95 -14.41
C GLY A 33 -19.70 36.98 -13.75
N PHE A 34 -19.08 36.08 -14.51
CA PHE A 34 -18.07 35.14 -13.98
C PHE A 34 -16.62 35.66 -14.05
N GLY A 35 -16.42 36.85 -14.61
CA GLY A 35 -15.10 37.45 -14.81
C GLY A 35 -14.38 36.91 -16.04
N PRO A 36 -13.09 37.25 -16.22
CA PRO A 36 -12.33 36.92 -17.42
C PRO A 36 -11.89 35.45 -17.49
N PHE A 37 -12.11 34.66 -16.44
CA PHE A 37 -11.66 33.27 -16.36
C PHE A 37 -12.75 32.36 -15.83
N ILE A 38 -12.96 31.27 -16.57
CA ILE A 38 -13.84 30.16 -16.22
C ILE A 38 -13.07 28.87 -16.49
N SER A 39 -13.02 27.99 -15.50
CA SER A 39 -12.48 26.64 -15.61
C SER A 39 -13.57 25.63 -15.34
N TYR A 40 -13.61 24.58 -16.15
CA TYR A 40 -14.51 23.46 -15.99
C TYR A 40 -13.74 22.16 -16.20
N ARG A 41 -13.74 21.29 -15.20
CA ARG A 41 -13.07 20.00 -15.29
C ARG A 41 -13.83 18.91 -14.56
N LEU A 42 -13.65 17.68 -15.01
CA LEU A 42 -14.10 16.51 -14.26
C LEU A 42 -13.18 16.32 -13.05
N PHE A 43 -13.78 16.11 -11.90
CA PHE A 43 -13.10 16.00 -10.62
C PHE A 43 -13.21 14.59 -10.06
N LYS A 44 -12.12 14.11 -9.46
CA LYS A 44 -12.08 12.87 -8.70
C LYS A 44 -11.43 13.12 -7.35
N TYR A 45 -11.94 12.47 -6.31
CA TYR A 45 -11.35 12.51 -4.97
C TYR A 45 -10.15 11.60 -4.91
N ASP A 46 -9.01 12.12 -4.49
CA ASP A 46 -7.85 11.29 -4.21
C ASP A 46 -7.97 10.68 -2.82
N TYR A 47 -7.82 9.35 -2.73
CA TYR A 47 -7.76 8.63 -1.46
C TYR A 47 -6.45 7.84 -1.40
N GLU A 48 -5.66 8.10 -0.36
CA GLU A 48 -4.41 7.42 -0.07
C GLU A 48 -4.60 6.50 1.14
N GLY A 49 -4.46 5.20 0.93
CA GLY A 49 -4.61 4.24 2.01
C GLY A 49 -4.36 2.81 1.56
N ILE A 50 -3.97 1.96 2.52
CA ILE A 50 -3.72 0.53 2.28
C ILE A 50 -5.03 -0.22 2.03
N LEU A 51 -6.08 0.16 2.77
CA LEU A 51 -7.41 -0.42 2.64
C LEU A 51 -8.15 0.22 1.46
N PRO A 52 -9.00 -0.53 0.74
CA PRO A 52 -9.82 0.03 -0.31
C PRO A 52 -10.77 1.11 0.25
N PRO A 53 -11.03 2.19 -0.50
CA PRO A 53 -12.00 3.18 -0.10
C PRO A 53 -13.41 2.58 -0.12
N SER A 54 -14.21 2.96 0.86
CA SER A 54 -15.65 2.71 0.88
C SER A 54 -16.40 4.03 1.12
N LEU A 55 -17.69 4.05 0.79
CA LEU A 55 -18.55 5.21 1.02
C LEU A 55 -19.53 4.89 2.13
N LEU A 56 -19.62 5.81 3.09
CA LEU A 56 -20.52 5.67 4.24
C LEU A 56 -21.38 6.94 4.37
N ASN A 57 -22.67 6.76 4.60
CA ASN A 57 -23.61 7.86 4.87
C ASN A 57 -23.90 7.93 6.37
N ILE A 58 -23.61 9.06 7.00
CA ILE A 58 -23.89 9.32 8.41
C ILE A 58 -24.54 10.69 8.52
N GLY A 59 -25.71 10.78 9.15
CA GLY A 59 -26.36 12.06 9.45
C GLY A 59 -26.67 12.91 8.20
N GLY A 60 -26.96 12.29 7.06
CA GLY A 60 -27.23 12.98 5.80
C GLY A 60 -25.99 13.45 5.03
N LYS A 61 -24.79 13.24 5.58
CA LYS A 61 -23.51 13.49 4.91
C LYS A 61 -22.89 12.19 4.43
N ARG A 62 -22.08 12.28 3.38
CA ARG A 62 -21.37 11.15 2.79
C ARG A 62 -19.87 11.27 3.02
N TYR A 63 -19.25 10.16 3.38
CA TYR A 63 -17.83 10.10 3.74
C TYR A 63 -17.11 9.01 2.96
N ILE A 64 -15.86 9.28 2.58
CA ILE A 64 -14.92 8.25 2.16
C ILE A 64 -14.28 7.66 3.43
N VAL A 65 -14.42 6.36 3.63
CA VAL A 65 -13.88 5.61 4.77
C VAL A 65 -12.75 4.73 4.24
N PRO A 66 -11.62 4.59 4.97
CA PRO A 66 -11.31 5.03 6.34
C PRO A 66 -10.80 6.47 6.53
N SER A 67 -10.64 7.29 5.48
CA SER A 67 -10.10 8.65 5.64
C SER A 67 -11.06 9.65 6.30
N TRP A 68 -12.33 9.28 6.50
CA TRP A 68 -13.41 10.14 7.00
C TRP A 68 -13.54 11.46 6.24
N GLN A 69 -13.17 11.47 4.96
CA GLN A 69 -13.25 12.66 4.13
C GLN A 69 -14.70 12.92 3.72
N GLU A 70 -15.26 14.06 4.11
CA GLU A 70 -16.61 14.48 3.70
C GLU A 70 -16.63 14.76 2.18
N VAL A 71 -17.60 14.15 1.51
CA VAL A 71 -17.80 14.25 0.08
C VAL A 71 -19.27 14.51 -0.25
N LEU A 72 -19.53 14.87 -1.51
CA LEU A 72 -20.90 15.09 -2.00
C LEU A 72 -21.77 13.84 -1.81
N PRO A 73 -23.07 13.98 -1.49
CA PRO A 73 -23.95 12.84 -1.25
C PRO A 73 -24.10 11.92 -2.48
N GLU A 74 -23.93 12.46 -3.68
CA GLU A 74 -24.08 11.72 -4.95
C GLU A 74 -22.77 11.03 -5.41
N THR A 75 -21.67 11.17 -4.66
CA THR A 75 -20.39 10.56 -5.06
C THR A 75 -20.48 9.06 -5.20
N ARG A 76 -19.85 8.51 -6.25
CA ARG A 76 -19.73 7.06 -6.45
C ARG A 76 -18.28 6.62 -6.28
N LEU A 77 -18.08 5.31 -6.16
CA LEU A 77 -16.73 4.73 -6.06
C LEU A 77 -15.86 5.03 -7.30
N GLU A 78 -16.48 5.18 -8.48
CA GLU A 78 -15.82 5.55 -9.75
C GLU A 78 -15.17 6.94 -9.73
N ASP A 79 -15.69 7.83 -8.87
CA ASP A 79 -15.23 9.21 -8.69
C ASP A 79 -14.06 9.29 -7.70
N ILE A 80 -13.59 8.15 -7.17
CA ILE A 80 -12.48 8.07 -6.23
C ILE A 80 -11.26 7.49 -6.94
N ASN A 81 -10.15 8.21 -6.88
CA ASN A 81 -8.85 7.75 -7.32
C ASN A 81 -8.10 7.14 -6.13
N TRP A 82 -8.05 5.81 -6.08
CA TRP A 82 -7.36 5.09 -5.01
C TRP A 82 -5.86 4.99 -5.28
N LYS A 83 -5.09 5.83 -4.59
CA LYS A 83 -3.63 5.83 -4.59
C LYS A 83 -3.12 4.87 -3.53
N LYS A 84 -2.86 3.62 -3.92
CA LYS A 84 -2.26 2.62 -3.02
C LYS A 84 -0.83 3.03 -2.65
N PRO A 85 -0.50 3.15 -1.35
CA PRO A 85 0.87 3.43 -0.95
C PRO A 85 1.77 2.29 -1.43
N LYS A 86 2.90 2.64 -2.05
CA LYS A 86 3.91 1.66 -2.43
C LYS A 86 4.56 1.13 -1.15
N ILE A 87 4.20 -0.09 -0.75
CA ILE A 87 4.91 -0.79 0.33
C ILE A 87 6.36 -0.98 -0.15
N LYS A 88 7.31 -0.35 0.54
CA LYS A 88 8.73 -0.63 0.36
C LYS A 88 8.92 -2.10 0.74
N LYS A 89 9.02 -2.98 -0.25
CA LYS A 89 9.41 -4.37 0.00
C LYS A 89 10.78 -4.31 0.64
N GLN A 90 10.87 -4.67 1.92
CA GLN A 90 12.18 -4.92 2.53
C GLN A 90 12.84 -5.96 1.64
N VAL A 91 14.04 -5.65 1.13
CA VAL A 91 14.78 -6.54 0.25
C VAL A 91 15.09 -7.77 1.09
N LYS A 92 14.36 -8.85 0.86
CA LYS A 92 14.58 -10.07 1.62
C LYS A 92 15.97 -10.58 1.29
N GLN A 93 16.85 -10.64 2.28
CA GLN A 93 18.18 -11.19 2.06
C GLN A 93 18.02 -12.69 1.82
N LYS A 94 18.61 -13.20 0.73
CA LYS A 94 18.50 -14.61 0.38
C LYS A 94 19.07 -15.45 1.53
N PRO A 95 18.37 -16.50 2.00
CA PRO A 95 18.90 -17.36 3.03
C PRO A 95 20.19 -18.03 2.54
N ILE A 96 21.20 -18.12 3.41
CA ILE A 96 22.42 -18.85 3.13
C ILE A 96 22.10 -20.33 3.33
N ILE A 97 22.29 -21.14 2.28
CA ILE A 97 21.96 -22.57 2.28
C ILE A 97 23.27 -23.33 2.14
N GLU A 98 23.58 -24.17 3.11
CA GLU A 98 24.67 -25.15 3.02
C GLU A 98 24.08 -26.56 3.01
N THR A 99 24.48 -27.37 2.05
CA THR A 99 24.19 -28.80 1.97
C THR A 99 25.36 -29.58 2.56
N ASN A 100 25.08 -30.40 3.57
CA ASN A 100 26.05 -31.25 4.23
C ASN A 100 25.68 -32.72 3.99
N VAL A 101 26.62 -33.51 3.48
CA VAL A 101 26.43 -34.96 3.29
C VAL A 101 26.65 -35.65 4.63
N SER A 102 25.77 -36.59 4.98
CA SER A 102 25.91 -37.37 6.22
C SER A 102 27.18 -38.23 6.18
N GLY A 103 27.97 -38.18 7.25
CA GLY A 103 29.17 -39.03 7.40
C GLY A 103 28.87 -40.54 7.45
N SER A 104 27.60 -40.93 7.58
CA SER A 104 27.12 -42.31 7.56
C SER A 104 26.53 -42.75 6.20
N GLY A 105 26.63 -41.93 5.15
CA GLY A 105 26.23 -42.28 3.78
C GLY A 105 24.73 -42.45 3.54
N LEU A 106 23.88 -42.05 4.49
CA LEU A 106 22.42 -42.32 4.49
C LEU A 106 21.56 -41.11 4.05
N GLY A 107 22.18 -40.06 3.50
CA GLY A 107 21.47 -38.92 2.88
C GLY A 107 22.14 -37.56 3.04
N GLU A 108 21.60 -36.57 2.34
CA GLU A 108 22.02 -35.16 2.38
C GLU A 108 21.15 -34.35 3.35
N TYR A 109 21.76 -33.50 4.16
CA TYR A 109 21.06 -32.59 5.06
C TYR A 109 21.28 -31.14 4.65
N THR A 110 20.23 -30.33 4.69
CA THR A 110 20.29 -28.90 4.36
C THR A 110 20.26 -28.07 5.64
N THR A 111 21.21 -27.16 5.77
CA THR A 111 21.25 -26.10 6.79
C THR A 111 20.94 -24.77 6.13
N LYS A 112 19.90 -24.08 6.60
CA LYS A 112 19.48 -22.76 6.12
C LYS A 112 19.70 -21.75 7.24
N TYR A 113 20.36 -20.64 6.91
CA TYR A 113 20.48 -19.48 7.78
C TYR A 113 19.64 -18.34 7.21
N TYR A 114 18.80 -17.75 8.06
CA TYR A 114 17.93 -16.63 7.72
C TYR A 114 18.51 -15.34 8.32
N PRO A 115 19.29 -14.55 7.55
CA PRO A 115 19.96 -13.35 8.06
C PRO A 115 19.00 -12.28 8.60
N GLU A 116 17.75 -12.25 8.12
CA GLU A 116 16.71 -11.33 8.62
C GLU A 116 16.27 -11.60 10.06
N SER A 117 16.39 -12.85 10.53
CA SER A 117 15.87 -13.29 11.82
C SER A 117 16.93 -13.87 12.75
N GLY A 118 18.16 -14.05 12.27
CA GLY A 118 19.24 -14.74 13.00
C GLY A 118 18.95 -16.22 13.26
N LYS A 119 17.92 -16.80 12.62
CA LYS A 119 17.49 -18.17 12.87
C LYS A 119 18.17 -19.15 11.92
N PHE A 120 18.58 -20.28 12.49
CA PHE A 120 19.10 -21.43 11.76
C PHE A 120 18.02 -22.49 11.66
N HIS A 121 17.95 -23.19 10.54
CA HIS A 121 17.07 -24.35 10.35
C HIS A 121 17.85 -25.47 9.70
N CYS A 122 17.83 -26.68 10.26
CA CYS A 122 18.50 -27.84 9.68
C CYS A 122 17.53 -29.00 9.53
N THR A 123 17.59 -29.72 8.39
CA THR A 123 16.75 -30.91 8.15
C THR A 123 17.27 -32.17 8.84
N CYS A 124 18.43 -32.11 9.51
CA CYS A 124 19.00 -33.29 10.16
C CYS A 124 18.18 -33.72 11.40
N PRO A 125 18.12 -35.03 11.71
CA PRO A 125 17.38 -35.53 12.87
C PRO A 125 17.93 -35.02 14.20
N GLY A 126 19.20 -34.60 14.22
CA GLY A 126 19.86 -33.99 15.37
C GLY A 126 19.36 -32.57 15.67
N TYR A 127 18.77 -31.86 14.70
CA TYR A 127 18.26 -30.51 14.93
C TYR A 127 17.06 -30.52 15.89
N TRP A 128 16.09 -31.40 15.65
CA TRP A 128 14.95 -31.57 16.54
C TRP A 128 15.36 -32.17 17.90
N ARG A 129 16.23 -33.21 17.91
CA ARG A 129 16.67 -33.87 19.15
C ARG A 129 17.49 -33.00 20.09
N SER A 130 18.21 -32.00 19.57
CA SER A 130 19.08 -31.11 20.36
C SER A 130 18.47 -29.72 20.59
N GLY A 131 17.22 -29.50 20.20
CA GLY A 131 16.58 -28.18 20.31
C GLY A 131 17.25 -27.11 19.45
N GLY A 132 17.81 -27.48 18.30
CA GLY A 132 18.38 -26.55 17.32
C GLY A 132 19.91 -26.40 17.35
N ASN A 133 20.63 -27.19 18.14
CA ASN A 133 22.09 -27.11 18.30
C ASN A 133 22.82 -28.31 17.65
N CYS A 134 22.40 -28.72 16.45
CA CYS A 134 23.07 -29.82 15.74
C CYS A 134 24.49 -29.41 15.27
N LYS A 135 25.34 -30.41 14.98
CA LYS A 135 26.72 -30.19 14.48
C LYS A 135 26.76 -29.25 13.27
N HIS A 136 25.80 -29.35 12.36
CA HIS A 136 25.73 -28.50 11.17
C HIS A 136 25.40 -27.04 11.51
N VAL A 137 24.50 -26.78 12.47
CA VAL A 137 24.19 -25.40 12.91
C VAL A 137 25.36 -24.79 13.66
N LYS A 138 26.11 -25.58 14.45
CA LYS A 138 27.34 -25.11 15.11
C LYS A 138 28.42 -24.73 14.09
N ALA A 139 28.69 -25.59 13.12
CA ALA A 139 29.62 -25.29 12.02
C ALA A 139 29.21 -24.03 11.23
N MET A 140 27.91 -23.85 10.99
CA MET A 140 27.39 -22.63 10.37
C MET A 140 27.60 -21.38 11.23
N ARG A 141 27.41 -21.45 12.55
CA ARG A 141 27.68 -20.34 13.48
C ARG A 141 29.16 -19.97 13.52
N GLU A 142 30.04 -20.97 13.54
CA GLU A 142 31.50 -20.77 13.50
C GLU A 142 31.93 -20.08 12.20
N LYS A 143 31.41 -20.51 11.05
CA LYS A 143 31.66 -19.86 9.75
C LYS A 143 31.18 -18.42 9.68
N LEU A 144 30.07 -18.10 10.35
CA LEU A 144 29.49 -16.76 10.40
C LEU A 144 30.16 -15.85 11.44
N GLY A 145 31.12 -16.36 12.23
CA GLY A 145 31.82 -15.58 13.26
C GLY A 145 30.95 -15.29 14.50
N GLU A 146 29.81 -15.96 14.66
CA GLU A 146 28.91 -15.83 15.81
C GLU A 146 29.26 -16.84 16.93
N ALA A 147 30.55 -17.07 17.16
CA ALA A 147 31.01 -17.90 18.26
C ALA A 147 30.84 -17.12 19.58
N LYS A 148 29.83 -17.50 20.38
CA LYS A 148 29.85 -17.27 21.83
C LYS A 148 30.53 -18.43 22.52
#